data_AF-A0A5B7C4K5-F1
#
_entry.id   AF-A0A5B7C4K5-F1
#
_cell.length_a   1.000
_cell.length_b   1.000
_cell.length_c   1.000
_cell.angle_alpha   90.00
_cell.angle_beta   90.00
_cell.angle_gamma   90.00
#
_symmetry.space_group_name_H-M   'P 1'
#
loop_
_entity.id
_entity.type
_entity.pdbx_description
1 polymer ?
#
loop_
_entity_poly.entity_id
_entity_poly.type
_entity_poly.pdbx_seq_one_letter_code
_entity_poly.pdbx_strand_id
1 'polypeptide(L)'
;EFVANQLLEIEPENAGNYVILSNLYASAGRWEDVRRVRELMNEKTVIKEPGMSWIEINQTLHTFHASDRSHPRREEVFAKVGELSAKIKEAGYAPDISCVLYDVDEEQ
;
A
#
# COMPACT_ATOMS: atom_id res chain seq x y z
N GLU A 1 -15.73 6.35 -16.09
CA GLU A 1 -15.87 7.14 -14.83
C GLU A 1 -17.30 7.22 -14.30
N PHE A 2 -18.35 7.29 -15.12
CA PHE A 2 -19.75 7.38 -14.66
C PHE A 2 -20.15 6.38 -13.55
N VAL A 3 -19.83 5.09 -13.74
CA VAL A 3 -20.14 4.04 -12.75
C VAL A 3 -19.35 4.22 -11.45
N ALA A 4 -18.08 4.61 -11.54
CA ALA A 4 -17.25 4.83 -10.36
C ALA A 4 -17.78 6.01 -9.53
N ASN A 5 -18.17 7.11 -10.16
CA ASN A 5 -18.75 8.25 -9.46
C ASN A 5 -20.06 7.90 -8.77
N GLN A 6 -20.95 7.16 -9.44
CA GLN A 6 -22.17 6.65 -8.79
C GLN A 6 -21.87 5.75 -7.58
N LEU A 7 -20.87 4.86 -7.70
CA LEU A 7 -20.50 3.99 -6.58
C LEU A 7 -19.98 4.79 -5.37
N LEU A 8 -19.23 5.87 -5.60
CA LEU A 8 -18.79 6.78 -4.54
C LEU A 8 -19.92 7.65 -3.95
N GLU A 9 -21.03 7.78 -4.65
CA GLU A 9 -22.26 8.41 -4.13
C GLU A 9 -23.10 7.43 -3.31
N ILE A 10 -23.18 6.16 -3.74
CA ILE A 10 -23.92 5.09 -3.06
C ILE A 10 -23.21 4.65 -1.78
N GLU A 11 -21.89 4.49 -1.82
CA GLU A 11 -21.07 4.04 -0.70
C GLU A 11 -19.95 5.06 -0.39
N PRO A 12 -20.29 6.26 0.08
CA PRO A 12 -19.33 7.36 0.22
C PRO A 12 -18.26 7.11 1.29
N GLU A 13 -18.50 6.20 2.23
CA GLU A 13 -17.59 5.87 3.34
C GLU A 13 -16.71 4.65 3.05
N ASN A 14 -16.96 3.95 1.93
CA ASN A 14 -16.23 2.74 1.59
C ASN A 14 -14.86 3.08 0.97
N ALA A 15 -13.82 3.07 1.79
CA ALA A 15 -12.44 3.33 1.37
C ALA A 15 -11.97 2.43 0.22
N GLY A 16 -12.48 1.20 0.11
CA GLY A 16 -12.14 0.26 -0.95
C GLY A 16 -12.48 0.80 -2.34
N ASN A 17 -13.62 1.48 -2.48
CA ASN A 17 -14.08 2.02 -3.78
C ASN A 17 -13.14 3.14 -4.28
N TYR A 18 -12.70 4.02 -3.38
CA TYR A 18 -11.72 5.05 -3.71
C TYR A 18 -10.37 4.45 -4.07
N VAL A 19 -9.90 3.45 -3.32
CA VAL A 19 -8.62 2.78 -3.59
C VAL A 19 -8.62 2.10 -4.94
N ILE A 20 -9.69 1.39 -5.30
CA ILE A 20 -9.80 0.73 -6.61
C ILE A 20 -9.84 1.77 -7.75
N LEU A 21 -10.56 2.87 -7.58
CA LEU A 21 -10.59 3.95 -8.58
C LEU A 21 -9.22 4.61 -8.76
N SER A 22 -8.54 4.90 -7.64
CA SER A 22 -7.18 5.43 -7.64
C SER A 22 -6.21 4.49 -8.36
N ASN A 23 -6.28 3.19 -8.06
CA ASN A 23 -5.47 2.15 -8.70
C ASN A 23 -5.73 2.06 -10.21
N LEU A 24 -6.97 2.21 -10.66
CA LEU A 24 -7.33 2.25 -12.08
C LEU A 24 -6.74 3.48 -12.79
N TYR A 25 -6.69 4.64 -12.12
CA TYR A 25 -6.02 5.81 -12.66
C TYR A 25 -4.50 5.65 -12.69
N ALA A 26 -3.90 5.09 -11.64
CA ALA A 26 -2.47 4.80 -11.59
C ALA A 26 -2.03 3.86 -12.71
N SER A 27 -2.79 2.77 -12.97
CA SER A 27 -2.46 1.84 -14.05
C SER A 27 -2.56 2.45 -15.45
N ALA A 28 -3.32 3.55 -15.59
CA ALA A 28 -3.42 4.33 -16.81
C ALA A 28 -2.43 5.53 -16.87
N GLY A 29 -1.53 5.68 -15.89
CA GLY A 29 -0.57 6.79 -15.80
C GLY A 29 -1.22 8.15 -15.48
N ARG A 30 -2.46 8.14 -14.98
CA ARG A 30 -3.26 9.35 -14.73
C ARG A 30 -3.03 9.87 -13.31
N TRP A 31 -1.80 10.30 -13.02
CA TRP A 31 -1.36 10.69 -11.67
C TRP A 31 -2.10 11.89 -11.06
N GLU A 32 -2.55 12.83 -11.90
CA GLU A 32 -3.38 13.93 -11.42
C GLU A 32 -4.73 13.41 -10.88
N ASP A 33 -5.28 12.37 -11.52
CA ASP A 33 -6.55 11.78 -11.10
C ASP A 33 -6.41 10.93 -9.83
N VAL A 34 -5.27 10.24 -9.67
CA VAL A 34 -4.87 9.62 -8.41
C VAL A 34 -4.86 10.65 -7.28
N ARG A 35 -4.28 11.83 -7.52
CA ARG A 35 -4.26 12.93 -6.54
C ARG A 35 -5.67 13.43 -6.20
N ARG A 36 -6.51 13.66 -7.21
CA ARG A 36 -7.91 14.09 -7.02
C ARG A 36 -8.72 13.10 -6.18
N VAL A 37 -8.56 11.79 -6.42
CA VAL A 37 -9.23 10.76 -5.60
C VAL A 37 -8.73 10.81 -4.15
N ARG A 38 -7.44 11.04 -3.94
CA ARG A 38 -6.85 11.16 -2.59
C ARG A 38 -7.35 12.40 -1.85
N GLU A 39 -7.47 13.53 -2.53
CA GLU A 39 -8.07 14.75 -1.99
C GLU A 39 -9.53 14.51 -1.59
N LEU A 40 -10.31 13.86 -2.45
CA LEU A 40 -11.70 13.51 -2.16
C LEU A 40 -11.85 12.60 -0.93
N MET A 41 -10.95 11.62 -0.77
CA MET A 41 -10.91 10.78 0.45
C MET A 41 -10.66 11.63 1.71
N ASN A 42 -9.73 12.60 1.63
CA ASN A 42 -9.43 13.48 2.75
C ASN A 42 -10.61 14.40 3.09
N GLU A 43 -11.25 15.02 2.08
CA GLU A 43 -12.43 15.87 2.25
C GLU A 43 -13.58 15.13 2.92
N LYS A 44 -13.78 13.86 2.54
CA LYS A 44 -14.82 12.99 3.11
C LYS A 44 -14.38 12.25 4.38
N THR A 45 -13.16 12.48 4.87
CA THR A 45 -12.59 11.78 6.04
C THR A 45 -12.64 10.25 5.90
N VAL A 46 -12.47 9.75 4.68
CA VAL A 46 -12.46 8.30 4.38
C VAL A 46 -11.03 7.78 4.54
N ILE A 47 -10.84 6.89 5.50
CA ILE A 47 -9.52 6.33 5.82
C ILE A 47 -9.48 4.88 5.38
N LYS A 48 -8.49 4.52 4.56
CA LYS A 48 -8.21 3.12 4.27
C LYS A 48 -7.55 2.47 5.48
N GLU A 49 -8.12 1.38 5.97
CA GLU A 49 -7.46 0.59 7.00
C GLU A 49 -6.09 0.11 6.51
N PRO A 50 -5.02 0.31 7.29
CA PRO A 50 -3.71 -0.22 6.95
C PRO A 50 -3.75 -1.75 6.96
N GLY A 51 -3.04 -2.38 6.02
CA GLY A 51 -2.86 -3.83 6.06
C GLY A 51 -2.13 -4.21 7.35
N MET A 52 -2.55 -5.30 7.98
CA MET A 52 -1.97 -5.79 9.24
C MET A 52 -1.64 -7.27 9.09
N SER A 53 -0.45 -7.66 9.54
CA SER A 53 -0.06 -9.05 9.74
C SER A 53 0.41 -9.25 11.17
N TRP A 54 0.44 -10.51 11.61
CA TRP A 54 0.88 -10.84 12.96
C TRP A 54 1.53 -12.22 13.00
N ILE A 55 2.40 -12.42 13.99
CA ILE A 55 2.96 -13.73 14.35
C ILE A 55 2.89 -13.91 15.86
N GLU A 56 2.83 -15.16 16.32
CA GLU A 56 2.86 -15.48 17.75
C GLU A 56 4.20 -16.12 18.10
N ILE A 57 4.87 -15.57 19.12
CA ILE A 57 6.14 -16.09 19.64
C ILE A 57 6.02 -16.12 21.17
N ASN A 58 6.22 -17.30 21.78
CA ASN A 58 6.15 -17.45 23.24
C ASN A 58 4.89 -16.82 23.84
N GLN A 59 3.72 -17.09 23.24
CA GLN A 59 2.42 -16.54 23.65
C GLN A 59 2.30 -15.00 23.56
N THR A 60 3.24 -14.34 22.90
CA THR A 60 3.21 -12.90 22.63
C THR A 60 2.86 -12.66 21.17
N LEU A 61 1.83 -11.86 20.94
CA LEU A 61 1.44 -11.43 19.60
C LEU A 61 2.33 -10.28 19.14
N HIS A 62 3.00 -10.47 18.01
CA HIS A 62 3.79 -9.45 17.35
C HIS A 62 3.04 -8.99 16.10
N THR A 63 2.51 -7.77 16.14
CA THR A 63 1.75 -7.17 15.04
C THR A 63 2.63 -6.26 14.19
N PHE A 64 2.39 -6.29 12.89
CA PHE A 64 3.04 -5.44 11.90
C PHE A 64 1.97 -4.78 11.05
N HIS A 65 1.88 -3.46 11.10
CA HIS A 65 1.01 -2.71 10.19
C HIS A 65 1.82 -2.14 9.02
N ALA A 66 1.19 -2.03 7.87
CA ALA A 66 1.73 -1.27 6.74
C ALA A 66 2.07 0.15 7.21
N SER A 67 3.33 0.56 7.00
CA SER A 67 3.89 1.85 7.41
C SER A 67 4.09 2.07 8.91
N ASP A 68 3.84 1.08 9.77
CA ASP A 68 4.06 1.21 11.21
C ASP A 68 5.51 0.95 11.61
N ARG A 69 5.96 1.70 12.62
CA ARG A 69 7.29 1.66 13.21
C ARG A 69 7.23 1.48 14.74
N SER A 70 6.10 1.02 15.27
CA SER A 70 5.88 0.84 16.71
C SER A 70 6.58 -0.40 17.29
N HIS A 71 6.89 -1.40 16.45
CA HIS A 71 7.42 -2.67 16.92
C HIS A 71 8.80 -2.49 17.63
N PRO A 72 8.97 -3.00 18.87
CA PRO A 72 10.20 -2.78 19.66
C PRO A 72 11.49 -3.24 18.97
N ARG A 73 11.40 -4.31 18.17
CA ARG A 73 12.53 -4.89 17.42
C ARG A 73 12.55 -4.48 15.95
N ARG A 74 11.91 -3.36 15.56
CA ARG A 74 11.79 -2.97 14.14
C ARG A 74 13.15 -2.92 13.43
N GLU A 75 14.18 -2.42 14.10
CA GLU A 75 15.49 -2.21 13.50
C GLU A 75 16.14 -3.55 13.11
N GLU A 76 16.06 -4.55 13.99
CA GLU A 76 16.51 -5.91 13.71
C GLU A 76 15.73 -6.55 12.56
N VAL A 77 14.41 -6.38 12.53
CA VAL A 77 13.55 -6.93 11.47
C VAL A 77 13.90 -6.30 10.12
N PHE A 78 13.99 -4.97 10.04
CA PHE A 78 14.34 -4.27 8.79
C PHE A 78 15.76 -4.61 8.33
N ALA A 79 16.73 -4.70 9.25
CA ALA A 79 18.08 -5.14 8.92
C ALA A 79 18.07 -6.55 8.32
N LYS A 80 17.29 -7.48 8.90
CA LYS A 80 17.18 -8.84 8.38
C LYS A 80 16.49 -8.91 7.02
N VAL A 81 15.43 -8.11 6.81
CA VAL A 81 14.75 -8.00 5.51
C VAL A 81 15.71 -7.46 4.44
N GLY A 82 16.55 -6.47 4.78
CA GLY A 82 17.59 -5.95 3.88
C GLY A 82 18.62 -7.01 3.49
N GLU A 83 19.14 -7.75 4.47
CA GLU A 83 20.07 -8.87 4.24
C GLU A 83 19.46 -9.94 3.31
N LEU A 84 18.20 -10.32 3.56
CA LEU A 84 17.51 -11.31 2.73
C LEU A 84 17.25 -10.80 1.31
N SER A 85 16.85 -9.54 1.18
CA SER A 85 16.64 -8.89 -0.13
C SER A 85 17.91 -8.90 -0.98
N ALA A 86 19.07 -8.61 -0.38
CA ALA A 86 20.36 -8.66 -1.05
C ALA A 86 20.68 -10.09 -1.53
N LYS A 87 20.53 -11.09 -0.65
CA LYS A 87 20.77 -12.51 -1.00
C LYS A 87 19.83 -13.02 -2.10
N ILE A 88 18.57 -12.61 -2.08
CA ILE A 88 17.58 -12.99 -3.09
C ILE A 88 17.94 -12.38 -4.45
N LYS A 89 18.38 -11.11 -4.49
CA LYS A 89 18.91 -10.48 -5.71
C LYS A 89 20.16 -11.20 -6.23
N GLU A 90 21.11 -11.54 -5.35
CA GLU A 90 22.32 -12.32 -5.72
C GLU A 90 21.99 -13.70 -6.27
N ALA A 91 20.90 -14.33 -5.81
CA ALA A 91 20.40 -15.60 -6.33
C ALA A 91 19.69 -15.47 -7.70
N GLY A 92 19.63 -14.27 -8.28
CA GLY A 92 19.07 -14.02 -9.61
C GLY A 92 17.60 -13.62 -9.62
N TYR A 93 17.01 -13.26 -8.47
CA TYR A 93 15.64 -12.73 -8.45
C TYR A 93 15.58 -11.34 -9.09
N ALA A 94 14.73 -11.19 -10.10
CA ALA A 94 14.33 -9.92 -10.69
C ALA A 94 12.87 -9.63 -10.30
N PRO A 95 12.57 -8.50 -9.64
CA PRO A 95 11.20 -8.16 -9.28
C PRO A 95 10.38 -7.84 -10.53
N ASP A 96 9.17 -8.37 -10.61
CA ASP A 96 8.17 -7.93 -11.58
C ASP A 96 7.50 -6.65 -11.05
N ILE A 97 7.81 -5.52 -11.69
CA ILE A 97 7.27 -4.20 -11.34
C ILE A 97 6.09 -3.78 -12.23
N SER A 98 5.65 -4.63 -13.17
CA SER A 98 4.58 -4.30 -14.12
C SER A 98 3.23 -4.01 -13.47
N CYS A 99 3.04 -4.45 -12.23
CA CYS A 99 1.82 -4.26 -11.44
C CYS A 99 1.96 -3.21 -10.34
N VAL A 100 3.09 -2.48 -10.27
CA VAL A 100 3.31 -1.45 -9.26
C VAL A 100 2.49 -0.21 -9.60
N LEU A 101 1.51 0.10 -8.76
CA LEU A 101 0.59 1.24 -8.90
C LEU A 101 1.07 2.48 -8.13
N TYR A 102 2.38 2.60 -7.96
CA TYR A 102 3.02 3.72 -7.28
C TYR A 102 3.91 4.46 -8.28
N ASP A 103 3.97 5.77 -8.13
CA ASP A 103 4.97 6.61 -8.80
C ASP A 103 6.31 6.35 -8.10
N VAL A 104 6.99 5.29 -8.53
CA VAL A 104 8.32 4.91 -8.07
C VAL A 104 9.31 5.28 -9.16
N ASP A 105 10.20 6.23 -8.88
CA ASP A 105 11.38 6.43 -9.73
C ASP A 105 12.15 5.12 -9.82
N GLU A 106 12.57 4.72 -11.03
CA GLU A 106 13.26 3.45 -11.31
C GLU A 106 14.60 3.29 -10.55
N GLU A 107 15.09 4.35 -9.88
CA GLU A 107 16.30 4.36 -9.07
C GLU A 107 16.00 4.09 -7.58
N GLN A 108 15.81 2.82 -7.21
CA GLN A 108 16.08 2.32 -5.84
C GLN A 108 16.78 0.96 -5.80
#